data_AF-A0A1Y4S5C4-F1
#
_entry.id   AF-A0A1Y4S5C4-F1
#
_cell.length_a   1.000
_cell.length_b   1.000
_cell.length_c   1.000
_cell.angle_alpha   90.00
_cell.angle_beta   90.00
_cell.angle_gamma   90.00
#
_symmetry.space_group_name_H-M   'P 1'
#
loop_
_entity.id
_entity.type
_entity.pdbx_description
1 polymer ?
#
loop_
_entity_poly.entity_id
_entity_poly.type
_entity_poly.pdbx_seq_one_letter_code
_entity_poly.pdbx_strand_id
1 'polypeptide(L)'
;MKKSLALLLSLSLLVLPLTGCGGGQTAASPTPSAPSAPSETPEQSEAPAVDLTILYEADDDMINNYSLLAVNPDAPFVDADGNAVSDVYVNTEGAAALINWMLSEEGEQAAADYGYADYGEYLFYLKDDAPVSTAEIPQATEETKVIRMSTTTSVNDSGLLGYLLPLFEEKYGYTVEVTSAGTGKAIANAQSGNADLLLVHSKSQEEEFVAAGFSYVLPGFESERLTYMYNYFVLCGPSADPAGVKDATSVKDAFAAIAEGEYPFVSRGDKSGTHTKEVSLWPEELGITDEAESVEAYTDWYTYSNAGMGVCLTMAEETGSYILSDKATFLTFQANRGVME
;
A
#
# COMPACT_ATOMS: atom_id res chain seq x y z
N MET A 1 -33.07 21.66 33.69
CA MET A 1 -33.86 21.26 34.87
C MET A 1 -34.20 19.77 34.75
N LYS A 2 -33.76 18.94 35.72
CA LYS A 2 -34.36 17.68 36.22
C LYS A 2 -34.60 16.54 35.19
N LYS A 3 -34.25 15.26 35.40
CA LYS A 3 -34.04 14.47 36.63
C LYS A 3 -33.45 13.10 36.26
N SER A 4 -32.61 12.56 37.14
CA SER A 4 -32.17 11.17 37.25
C SER A 4 -33.31 10.20 37.55
N LEU A 5 -33.14 8.90 37.21
CA LEU A 5 -33.65 7.81 38.04
C LEU A 5 -32.82 6.52 37.87
N ALA A 6 -32.24 6.07 38.99
CA ALA A 6 -31.64 4.75 39.18
C ALA A 6 -32.69 3.79 39.75
N LEU A 7 -32.54 2.48 39.52
CA LEU A 7 -33.18 1.47 40.36
C LEU A 7 -32.28 0.24 40.51
N LEU A 8 -31.77 0.06 41.73
CA LEU A 8 -31.26 -1.20 42.26
C LEU A 8 -32.43 -2.17 42.51
N LEU A 9 -32.18 -3.47 42.35
CA LEU A 9 -32.88 -4.48 43.15
C LEU A 9 -31.92 -5.61 43.54
N SER A 10 -31.65 -5.68 44.84
CA SER A 10 -31.00 -6.76 45.57
C SER A 10 -32.02 -7.83 45.95
N LEU A 11 -31.64 -9.11 45.94
CA LEU A 11 -32.24 -10.09 46.85
C LEU A 11 -31.22 -11.16 47.27
N SER A 12 -31.02 -11.25 48.58
CA SER A 12 -30.17 -12.14 49.35
C SER A 12 -31.02 -13.16 50.11
N LEU A 13 -30.52 -14.37 50.34
CA LEU A 13 -30.89 -15.32 51.41
C LEU A 13 -29.86 -16.49 51.40
N LEU A 14 -28.90 -16.57 52.33
CA LEU A 14 -28.88 -17.29 53.64
C LEU A 14 -29.09 -18.83 53.55
N VAL A 15 -28.45 -19.76 54.29
CA VAL A 15 -27.13 -20.05 54.91
C VAL A 15 -27.33 -21.22 55.92
N LEU A 16 -26.37 -22.19 55.95
CA LEU A 16 -26.00 -23.17 57.03
C LEU A 16 -26.87 -24.45 57.28
N PRO A 17 -26.38 -25.47 58.06
CA PRO A 17 -25.28 -26.42 57.76
C PRO A 17 -25.64 -27.88 58.17
N LEU A 18 -24.71 -28.85 58.08
CA LEU A 18 -24.57 -29.95 59.08
C LEU A 18 -23.28 -30.78 58.89
N THR A 19 -22.70 -31.15 60.04
CA THR A 19 -21.40 -31.75 60.31
C THR A 19 -21.43 -33.25 60.64
N GLY A 20 -20.29 -33.92 60.41
CA GLY A 20 -19.76 -35.06 61.19
C GLY A 20 -19.82 -36.42 60.48
N CYS A 21 -18.93 -37.41 60.70
CA CYS A 21 -17.70 -37.58 61.49
C CYS A 21 -17.14 -38.98 61.12
N GLY A 22 -15.83 -39.22 61.28
CA GLY A 22 -15.34 -40.54 61.76
C GLY A 22 -14.17 -41.23 61.03
N GLY A 23 -13.05 -41.38 61.75
CA GLY A 23 -12.15 -42.55 61.65
C GLY A 23 -10.70 -42.27 61.22
N GLY A 24 -9.75 -42.32 62.15
CA GLY A 24 -8.31 -42.21 61.85
C GLY A 24 -7.49 -43.46 62.23
N GLN A 25 -6.26 -43.56 61.73
CA GLN A 25 -5.04 -43.92 62.50
C GLN A 25 -3.75 -43.91 61.65
N THR A 26 -2.71 -43.34 62.25
CA THR A 26 -1.25 -43.67 62.24
C THR A 26 -0.39 -43.59 60.96
N ALA A 27 0.41 -42.52 60.92
CA ALA A 27 1.88 -42.46 60.84
C ALA A 27 2.66 -43.45 59.96
N ALA A 28 3.37 -42.91 58.94
CA ALA A 28 4.83 -43.02 58.76
C ALA A 28 5.26 -42.25 57.51
N SER A 29 6.24 -41.35 57.64
CA SER A 29 7.08 -40.89 56.52
C SER A 29 8.33 -41.77 56.48
N PRO A 30 8.82 -42.12 55.28
CA PRO A 30 10.07 -41.48 54.86
C PRO A 30 10.13 -41.14 53.36
N THR A 31 10.72 -39.99 53.05
CA THR A 31 11.31 -39.54 51.77
C THR A 31 12.54 -40.42 51.42
N PRO A 32 13.12 -40.46 50.20
CA PRO A 32 12.89 -39.56 49.05
C PRO A 32 12.81 -40.23 47.67
N SER A 33 12.03 -39.64 46.75
CA SER A 33 12.21 -39.85 45.31
C SER A 33 12.71 -38.55 44.68
N ALA A 34 13.78 -38.67 43.90
CA ALA A 34 14.49 -37.58 43.23
C ALA A 34 13.54 -36.72 42.37
N PRO A 35 13.79 -35.41 42.24
CA PRO A 35 13.02 -34.57 41.33
C PRO A 35 13.41 -34.91 39.89
N SER A 36 12.41 -35.23 39.09
CA SER A 36 12.45 -35.29 37.63
C SER A 36 12.92 -33.95 37.05
N ALA A 37 13.68 -34.04 35.96
CA ALA A 37 14.22 -32.96 35.15
C ALA A 37 13.15 -31.93 34.71
N PRO A 38 13.56 -30.71 34.31
CA PRO A 38 12.65 -29.60 34.11
C PRO A 38 11.69 -29.86 32.94
N SER A 39 10.46 -29.41 33.15
CA SER A 39 9.40 -29.24 32.17
C SER A 39 9.96 -28.62 30.89
N GLU A 40 9.70 -29.28 29.76
CA GLU A 40 9.85 -28.71 28.42
C GLU A 40 9.10 -27.38 28.37
N THR A 41 9.84 -26.34 27.96
CA THR A 41 9.28 -25.07 27.49
C THR A 41 8.27 -25.39 26.39
N PRO A 42 7.03 -24.87 26.41
CA PRO A 42 6.12 -25.11 25.32
C PRO A 42 6.73 -24.51 24.05
N GLU A 43 6.94 -25.36 23.04
CA GLU A 43 7.22 -24.94 21.67
C GLU A 43 6.21 -23.85 21.32
N GLN A 44 6.71 -22.63 21.11
CA GLN A 44 5.98 -21.64 20.33
C GLN A 44 5.80 -22.29 18.96
N SER A 45 4.58 -22.72 18.65
CA SER A 45 4.24 -23.13 17.29
C SER A 45 4.55 -21.95 16.39
N GLU A 46 5.59 -22.06 15.57
CA GLU A 46 5.81 -21.14 14.48
C GLU A 46 4.52 -21.13 13.65
N ALA A 47 3.87 -19.97 13.52
CA ALA A 47 2.80 -19.81 12.55
C ALA A 47 3.30 -20.30 11.18
N PRO A 48 2.48 -21.04 10.41
CA PRO A 48 2.90 -21.58 9.13
C PRO A 48 3.52 -20.48 8.27
N ALA A 49 4.60 -20.80 7.56
CA ALA A 49 5.17 -19.90 6.58
C ALA A 49 4.12 -19.57 5.52
N VAL A 50 4.03 -18.30 5.13
CA VAL A 50 3.19 -17.82 4.02
C VAL A 50 3.55 -18.63 2.77
N ASP A 51 2.56 -19.25 2.11
CA ASP A 51 2.80 -20.05 0.89
C ASP A 51 2.84 -19.19 -0.37
N LEU A 52 2.09 -18.10 -0.39
CA LEU A 52 2.07 -17.12 -1.47
C LEU A 52 3.49 -16.58 -1.69
N THR A 53 4.00 -16.75 -2.91
CA THR A 53 5.35 -16.36 -3.33
C THR A 53 5.30 -15.55 -4.62
N ILE A 54 6.36 -14.79 -4.91
CA ILE A 54 6.60 -14.25 -6.26
C ILE A 54 6.84 -15.43 -7.20
N LEU A 55 6.07 -15.50 -8.28
CA LEU A 55 6.19 -16.52 -9.32
C LEU A 55 6.80 -15.93 -10.59
N TYR A 56 6.49 -14.67 -10.89
CA TYR A 56 7.02 -13.98 -12.07
C TYR A 56 7.36 -12.52 -11.73
N GLU A 57 8.57 -12.10 -12.11
CA GLU A 57 9.06 -10.72 -12.01
C GLU A 57 9.88 -10.36 -13.26
N ALA A 58 10.15 -9.07 -13.45
CA ALA A 58 11.05 -8.55 -14.48
C ALA A 58 10.62 -8.74 -15.95
N ASP A 59 9.39 -8.32 -16.27
CA ASP A 59 8.94 -8.02 -17.64
C ASP A 59 8.92 -6.50 -17.86
N ASP A 60 9.12 -6.03 -19.09
CA ASP A 60 8.96 -4.59 -19.43
C ASP A 60 7.50 -4.15 -19.17
N ASP A 61 6.55 -5.07 -19.37
CA ASP A 61 5.15 -4.89 -19.02
C ASP A 61 4.92 -4.92 -17.50
N MET A 62 5.93 -5.05 -16.64
CA MET A 62 5.78 -5.04 -15.17
C MET A 62 6.40 -3.80 -14.52
N ILE A 63 6.94 -2.87 -15.30
CA ILE A 63 7.48 -1.61 -14.78
C ILE A 63 6.34 -0.68 -14.35
N ASN A 64 6.39 -0.23 -13.10
CA ASN A 64 5.51 0.80 -12.57
C ASN A 64 6.28 2.11 -12.42
N ASN A 65 6.00 3.11 -13.27
CA ASN A 65 6.75 4.37 -13.30
C ASN A 65 6.08 5.42 -12.42
N TYR A 66 6.85 6.06 -11.52
CA TYR A 66 6.35 7.08 -10.61
C TYR A 66 6.75 8.47 -11.10
N SER A 67 5.75 9.35 -11.18
CA SER A 67 5.89 10.72 -11.64
C SER A 67 5.53 11.70 -10.54
N LEU A 68 6.36 12.74 -10.41
CA LEU A 68 6.03 13.95 -9.68
C LEU A 68 5.32 14.94 -10.61
N LEU A 69 4.23 15.55 -10.14
CA LEU A 69 3.54 16.62 -10.85
C LEU A 69 3.24 17.77 -9.88
N ALA A 70 3.63 18.99 -10.25
CA ALA A 70 3.30 20.19 -9.48
C ALA A 70 1.90 20.69 -9.87
N VAL A 71 1.05 20.99 -8.89
CA VAL A 71 -0.28 21.52 -9.17
C VAL A 71 -0.17 22.97 -9.64
N ASN A 72 -0.82 23.27 -10.77
CA ASN A 72 -0.85 24.60 -11.33
C ASN A 72 -1.70 25.54 -10.44
N PRO A 73 -1.14 26.64 -9.91
CA PRO A 73 -1.90 27.61 -9.13
C PRO A 73 -3.01 28.29 -9.93
N ASP A 74 -2.87 28.37 -11.26
CA ASP A 74 -3.83 28.96 -12.18
C ASP A 74 -4.76 27.90 -12.82
N ALA A 75 -4.83 26.70 -12.25
CA ALA A 75 -5.66 25.62 -12.78
C ALA A 75 -7.17 25.98 -12.76
N PRO A 76 -7.99 25.37 -13.63
CA PRO A 76 -9.43 25.61 -13.69
C PRO A 76 -10.17 24.91 -12.54
N PHE A 77 -9.88 25.29 -11.29
CA PHE A 77 -10.53 24.72 -10.11
C PHE A 77 -12.03 24.97 -10.12
N VAL A 78 -12.78 23.98 -9.67
CA VAL A 78 -14.24 24.06 -9.54
C VAL A 78 -14.70 23.60 -8.16
N ASP A 79 -15.80 24.17 -7.68
CA ASP A 79 -16.48 23.68 -6.48
C ASP A 79 -17.29 22.39 -6.78
N ALA A 80 -17.94 21.84 -5.75
CA ALA A 80 -18.74 20.62 -5.87
C ALA A 80 -19.93 20.75 -6.85
N ASP A 81 -20.37 21.97 -7.15
CA ASP A 81 -21.45 22.27 -8.09
C ASP A 81 -20.91 22.58 -9.51
N GLY A 82 -19.59 22.57 -9.71
CA GLY A 82 -18.92 22.83 -10.98
C GLY A 82 -18.70 24.32 -11.26
N ASN A 83 -18.86 25.21 -10.29
CA ASN A 83 -18.58 26.64 -10.47
C ASN A 83 -17.09 26.90 -10.31
N ALA A 84 -16.54 27.79 -11.14
CA ALA A 84 -15.13 28.16 -11.06
C ALA A 84 -14.76 28.78 -9.70
N VAL A 85 -13.65 28.32 -9.12
CA VAL A 85 -13.05 28.84 -7.89
C VAL A 85 -11.71 29.46 -8.23
N SER A 86 -11.44 30.68 -7.75
CA SER A 86 -10.25 31.47 -8.13
C SER A 86 -9.33 31.83 -6.97
N ASP A 87 -9.74 31.50 -5.74
CA ASP A 87 -9.03 31.75 -4.49
C ASP A 87 -8.45 30.47 -3.87
N VAL A 88 -8.27 29.41 -4.70
CA VAL A 88 -7.57 28.20 -4.28
C VAL A 88 -6.11 28.55 -4.04
N TYR A 89 -5.67 28.42 -2.79
CA TYR A 89 -4.26 28.51 -2.45
C TYR A 89 -3.55 27.21 -2.81
N VAL A 90 -2.43 27.33 -3.55
CA VAL A 90 -1.50 26.25 -3.87
C VAL A 90 -0.11 26.69 -3.44
N ASN A 91 0.53 25.94 -2.55
CA ASN A 91 1.87 26.22 -2.06
C ASN A 91 2.92 25.80 -3.10
N THR A 92 3.06 26.61 -4.14
CA THR A 92 3.99 26.33 -5.27
C THR A 92 5.45 26.35 -4.86
N GLU A 93 5.83 27.19 -3.89
CA GLU A 93 7.20 27.24 -3.37
C GLU A 93 7.56 25.98 -2.58
N GLY A 94 6.66 25.52 -1.69
CA GLY A 94 6.85 24.27 -0.95
C GLY A 94 6.84 23.06 -1.87
N ALA A 95 5.90 22.98 -2.82
CA ALA A 95 5.88 21.93 -3.83
C ALA A 95 7.18 21.89 -4.64
N ALA A 96 7.68 23.05 -5.08
CA ALA A 96 8.95 23.14 -5.78
C ALA A 96 10.14 22.69 -4.92
N ALA A 97 10.18 23.06 -3.63
CA ALA A 97 11.23 22.63 -2.73
C ALA A 97 11.27 21.09 -2.61
N LEU A 98 10.11 20.46 -2.40
CA LEU A 98 10.03 19.00 -2.28
C LEU A 98 10.36 18.27 -3.59
N ILE A 99 9.83 18.74 -4.72
CA ILE A 99 10.12 18.15 -6.04
C ILE A 99 11.61 18.26 -6.36
N ASN A 100 12.21 19.44 -6.18
CA ASN A 100 13.64 19.61 -6.43
C ASN A 100 14.49 18.76 -5.49
N TRP A 101 14.09 18.59 -4.23
CA TRP A 101 14.81 17.72 -3.30
C TRP A 101 14.71 16.25 -3.70
N MET A 102 13.51 15.75 -4.03
CA MET A 102 13.33 14.36 -4.49
C MET A 102 14.14 14.05 -5.75
N LEU A 103 14.31 15.03 -6.63
CA LEU A 103 15.09 14.93 -7.87
C LEU A 103 16.56 15.38 -7.70
N SER A 104 17.01 15.67 -6.49
CA SER A 104 18.41 15.96 -6.20
C SER A 104 19.21 14.69 -5.96
N GLU A 105 20.54 14.76 -6.05
CA GLU A 105 21.43 13.62 -5.74
C GLU A 105 21.11 12.97 -4.37
N GLU A 106 20.76 13.79 -3.36
CA GLU A 106 20.39 13.29 -2.04
C GLU A 106 19.06 12.54 -2.03
N GLY A 107 18.03 13.10 -2.67
CA GLY A 107 16.70 12.49 -2.73
C GLY A 107 16.67 11.22 -3.59
N GLU A 108 17.35 11.26 -4.73
CA GLU A 108 17.50 10.12 -5.65
C GLU A 108 18.26 8.98 -4.98
N GLN A 109 19.38 9.27 -4.32
CA GLN A 109 20.14 8.24 -3.58
C GLN A 109 19.31 7.66 -2.44
N ALA A 110 18.57 8.48 -1.69
CA ALA A 110 17.69 7.99 -0.65
C ALA A 110 16.60 7.06 -1.21
N ALA A 111 15.97 7.43 -2.33
CA ALA A 111 14.96 6.58 -2.97
C ALA A 111 15.56 5.26 -3.48
N ALA A 112 16.75 5.31 -4.08
CA ALA A 112 17.46 4.12 -4.58
C ALA A 112 17.92 3.19 -3.46
N ASP A 113 18.29 3.72 -2.29
CA ASP A 113 18.72 2.92 -1.14
C ASP A 113 17.56 2.29 -0.35
N TYR A 114 16.32 2.71 -0.63
CA TYR A 114 15.15 2.24 0.11
C TYR A 114 14.94 0.73 -0.02
N GLY A 115 14.65 0.12 1.13
CA GLY A 115 14.28 -1.29 1.27
C GLY A 115 15.43 -2.25 1.56
N TYR A 116 16.67 -1.92 1.22
CA TYR A 116 17.78 -2.86 1.41
C TYR A 116 18.01 -3.22 2.89
N ALA A 117 17.90 -2.24 3.79
CA ALA A 117 18.11 -2.44 5.22
C ALA A 117 17.07 -3.38 5.85
N ASP A 118 15.82 -3.34 5.36
CA ASP A 118 14.70 -4.06 5.96
C ASP A 118 14.41 -5.39 5.23
N TYR A 119 14.61 -5.44 3.91
CA TYR A 119 14.22 -6.56 3.04
C TYR A 119 15.40 -7.26 2.35
N GLY A 120 16.61 -6.70 2.43
CA GLY A 120 17.80 -7.26 1.77
C GLY A 120 17.87 -7.02 0.25
N GLU A 121 16.93 -6.25 -0.31
CA GLU A 121 16.90 -5.85 -1.71
C GLU A 121 16.35 -4.42 -1.88
N TYR A 122 16.74 -3.76 -2.96
CA TYR A 122 16.26 -2.42 -3.32
C TYR A 122 14.86 -2.50 -3.93
N LEU A 123 13.96 -1.63 -3.50
CA LEU A 123 12.55 -1.68 -3.89
C LEU A 123 12.16 -0.66 -4.97
N PHE A 124 12.96 0.38 -5.14
CA PHE A 124 12.77 1.40 -6.16
C PHE A 124 14.08 1.61 -6.93
N TYR A 125 13.94 1.93 -8.20
CA TYR A 125 15.03 2.05 -9.14
C TYR A 125 14.90 3.38 -9.87
N LEU A 126 16.01 4.09 -10.03
CA LEU A 126 16.04 5.35 -10.77
C LEU A 126 16.01 5.07 -12.27
N LYS A 127 15.38 5.96 -13.03
CA LYS A 127 15.41 5.92 -14.50
C LYS A 127 16.73 6.49 -15.00
N ASP A 128 17.29 5.89 -16.04
CA ASP A 128 18.50 6.42 -16.71
C ASP A 128 18.27 7.83 -17.29
N ASP A 129 17.03 8.15 -17.65
CA ASP A 129 16.59 9.44 -18.17
C ASP A 129 15.81 10.27 -17.13
N ALA A 130 15.98 9.98 -15.84
CA ALA A 130 15.34 10.73 -14.77
C ALA A 130 15.69 12.23 -14.84
N PRO A 131 14.71 13.13 -14.63
CA PRO A 131 14.98 14.55 -14.52
C PRO A 131 15.77 14.82 -13.23
N VAL A 132 16.93 15.46 -13.36
CA VAL A 132 17.81 15.78 -12.21
C VAL A 132 17.71 17.25 -11.85
N SER A 133 17.56 17.55 -10.57
CA SER A 133 17.63 18.90 -10.03
C SER A 133 18.99 19.21 -9.43
N THR A 134 19.49 20.41 -9.72
CA THR A 134 20.65 21.03 -9.05
C THR A 134 20.25 22.33 -8.34
N ALA A 135 18.94 22.57 -8.17
CA ALA A 135 18.43 23.76 -7.53
C ALA A 135 18.78 23.77 -6.03
N GLU A 136 19.04 24.97 -5.49
CA GLU A 136 19.15 25.14 -4.05
C GLU A 136 17.75 25.00 -3.42
N ILE A 137 17.63 24.10 -2.45
CA ILE A 137 16.36 23.86 -1.73
C ILE A 137 16.24 24.91 -0.63
N PRO A 138 15.24 25.82 -0.67
CA PRO A 138 15.07 26.85 0.34
C PRO A 138 14.64 26.24 1.68
N GLN A 139 14.90 26.97 2.77
CA GLN A 139 14.35 26.64 4.09
C GLN A 139 12.87 27.07 4.14
N ALA A 140 12.06 26.29 4.86
CA ALA A 140 10.66 26.58 5.07
C ALA A 140 10.43 27.95 5.72
N THR A 141 9.40 28.64 5.26
CA THR A 141 8.88 29.85 5.90
C THR A 141 7.56 29.53 6.59
N GLU A 142 7.04 30.43 7.43
CA GLU A 142 5.73 30.23 8.05
C GLU A 142 4.59 30.06 7.03
N GLU A 143 4.72 30.65 5.84
CA GLU A 143 3.75 30.55 4.76
C GLU A 143 3.89 29.25 3.96
N THR A 144 5.13 28.78 3.76
CA THR A 144 5.43 27.65 2.86
C THR A 144 5.67 26.33 3.57
N LYS A 145 5.72 26.30 4.90
CA LYS A 145 6.12 25.12 5.68
C LYS A 145 5.21 23.90 5.51
N VAL A 146 3.92 24.08 5.26
CA VAL A 146 2.98 22.95 5.08
C VAL A 146 2.81 22.65 3.60
N ILE A 147 3.18 21.45 3.18
CA ILE A 147 3.05 20.96 1.81
C ILE A 147 2.00 19.86 1.80
N ARG A 148 0.98 19.97 0.96
CA ARG A 148 -0.06 18.95 0.78
C ARG A 148 0.31 18.07 -0.40
N MET A 149 0.65 16.81 -0.14
CA MET A 149 0.93 15.82 -1.19
C MET A 149 -0.26 14.87 -1.35
N SER A 150 -0.75 14.71 -2.58
CA SER A 150 -1.70 13.66 -2.92
C SER A 150 -0.98 12.51 -3.61
N THR A 151 -1.21 11.28 -3.17
CA THR A 151 -0.52 10.10 -3.70
C THR A 151 -1.44 8.88 -3.76
N THR A 152 -0.91 7.77 -4.25
CA THR A 152 -1.65 6.51 -4.30
C THR A 152 -1.48 5.71 -3.01
N THR A 153 -2.49 4.91 -2.65
CA THR A 153 -2.39 3.99 -1.51
C THR A 153 -1.19 3.05 -1.62
N SER A 154 -0.83 2.56 -2.81
CA SER A 154 0.36 1.68 -2.96
C SER A 154 1.68 2.40 -2.69
N VAL A 155 1.82 3.69 -3.04
CA VAL A 155 2.98 4.49 -2.65
C VAL A 155 3.07 4.62 -1.13
N ASN A 156 1.95 4.93 -0.48
CA ASN A 156 1.89 5.08 0.98
C ASN A 156 2.22 3.76 1.70
N ASP A 157 1.57 2.67 1.29
CA ASP A 157 1.72 1.35 1.90
C ASP A 157 3.10 0.72 1.65
N SER A 158 3.81 1.18 0.62
CA SER A 158 5.20 0.77 0.38
C SER A 158 6.16 1.21 1.48
N GLY A 159 5.78 2.21 2.30
CA GLY A 159 6.63 2.83 3.31
C GLY A 159 7.64 3.86 2.78
N LEU A 160 7.76 4.01 1.46
CA LEU A 160 8.73 4.91 0.82
C LEU A 160 8.64 6.35 1.35
N LEU A 161 7.45 6.92 1.41
CA LEU A 161 7.26 8.29 1.90
C LEU A 161 7.58 8.44 3.39
N GLY A 162 7.31 7.41 4.19
CA GLY A 162 7.69 7.37 5.60
C GLY A 162 9.20 7.35 5.82
N TYR A 163 9.96 6.90 4.82
CA TYR A 163 11.43 6.93 4.81
C TYR A 163 11.99 8.25 4.25
N LEU A 164 11.46 8.74 3.12
CA LEU A 164 11.98 9.92 2.43
C LEU A 164 11.63 11.24 3.13
N LEU A 165 10.36 11.44 3.49
CA LEU A 165 9.88 12.73 3.95
C LEU A 165 10.58 13.21 5.24
N PRO A 166 10.87 12.36 6.24
CA PRO A 166 11.60 12.81 7.43
C PRO A 166 12.98 13.41 7.12
N LEU A 167 13.70 12.90 6.11
CA LEU A 167 15.01 13.43 5.71
C LEU A 167 14.90 14.86 5.19
N PHE A 168 13.86 15.13 4.39
CA PHE A 168 13.55 16.46 3.87
C PHE A 168 13.05 17.40 4.98
N GLU A 169 12.09 16.94 5.78
CA GLU A 169 11.47 17.74 6.84
C GLU A 169 12.48 18.18 7.90
N GLU A 170 13.35 17.27 8.37
CA GLU A 170 14.37 17.58 9.37
C GLU A 170 15.38 18.61 8.86
N LYS A 171 15.76 18.51 7.59
CA LYS A 171 16.81 19.35 6.99
C LYS A 171 16.33 20.75 6.58
N TYR A 172 15.08 20.85 6.13
CA TYR A 172 14.55 22.07 5.52
C TYR A 172 13.40 22.71 6.30
N GLY A 173 12.91 22.07 7.37
CA GLY A 173 11.90 22.64 8.26
C GLY A 173 10.47 22.61 7.72
N TYR A 174 10.20 21.83 6.68
CA TYR A 174 8.86 21.62 6.14
C TYR A 174 8.08 20.57 6.93
N THR A 175 6.79 20.46 6.63
CA THR A 175 5.89 19.38 7.05
C THR A 175 5.06 18.99 5.84
N VAL A 176 5.08 17.72 5.47
CA VAL A 176 4.40 17.18 4.30
C VAL A 176 3.19 16.38 4.76
N GLU A 177 2.01 16.92 4.50
CA GLU A 177 0.73 16.27 4.76
C GLU A 177 0.37 15.38 3.58
N VAL A 178 0.49 14.06 3.77
CA VAL A 178 0.19 13.06 2.74
C VAL A 178 -1.27 12.63 2.82
N THR A 179 -1.97 12.72 1.69
CA THR A 179 -3.28 12.09 1.47
C THR A 179 -3.13 11.00 0.42
N SER A 180 -3.50 9.77 0.75
CA SER A 180 -3.41 8.63 -0.17
C SER A 180 -4.79 8.05 -0.52
N ALA A 181 -5.01 7.76 -1.80
CA ALA A 181 -6.22 7.07 -2.28
C ALA A 181 -5.91 6.25 -3.56
N GLY A 182 -6.90 5.61 -4.17
CA GLY A 182 -6.75 5.10 -5.55
C GLY A 182 -6.39 6.24 -6.53
N THR A 183 -5.68 5.95 -7.63
CA THR A 183 -5.09 6.98 -8.50
C THR A 183 -6.08 8.04 -8.97
N GLY A 184 -7.27 7.65 -9.43
CA GLY A 184 -8.31 8.60 -9.84
C GLY A 184 -8.77 9.52 -8.71
N LYS A 185 -8.89 9.00 -7.48
CA LYS A 185 -9.24 9.81 -6.29
C LYS A 185 -8.09 10.73 -5.87
N ALA A 186 -6.85 10.27 -5.97
CA ALA A 186 -5.67 11.08 -5.66
C ALA A 186 -5.54 12.27 -6.62
N ILE A 187 -5.78 12.04 -7.92
CA ILE A 187 -5.81 13.06 -8.95
C ILE A 187 -7.01 14.00 -8.73
N ALA A 188 -8.21 13.47 -8.49
CA ALA A 188 -9.40 14.28 -8.20
C ALA A 188 -9.23 15.17 -6.96
N ASN A 189 -8.49 14.71 -5.95
CA ASN A 189 -8.16 15.52 -4.77
C ASN A 189 -7.31 16.74 -5.16
N ALA A 190 -6.32 16.58 -6.03
CA ALA A 190 -5.54 17.69 -6.56
C ALA A 190 -6.38 18.63 -7.46
N GLN A 191 -7.26 18.08 -8.31
CA GLN A 191 -8.20 18.86 -9.12
C GLN A 191 -9.19 19.68 -8.28
N SER A 192 -9.42 19.28 -7.03
CA SER A 192 -10.26 20.00 -6.07
C SER A 192 -9.49 21.07 -5.28
N GLY A 193 -8.19 21.29 -5.57
CA GLY A 193 -7.37 22.29 -4.88
C GLY A 193 -6.85 21.85 -3.50
N ASN A 194 -6.92 20.55 -3.18
CA ASN A 194 -6.53 20.01 -1.88
C ASN A 194 -5.08 19.47 -1.85
N ALA A 195 -4.29 19.70 -2.91
CA ALA A 195 -2.91 19.27 -2.99
C ALA A 195 -2.05 20.33 -3.70
N ASP A 196 -0.78 20.37 -3.34
CA ASP A 196 0.23 21.23 -3.95
C ASP A 196 1.08 20.47 -4.98
N LEU A 197 1.20 19.15 -4.79
CA LEU A 197 1.84 18.23 -5.72
C LEU A 197 1.27 16.82 -5.64
N LEU A 198 1.57 16.03 -6.68
CA LEU A 198 1.22 14.62 -6.80
C LEU A 198 2.49 13.76 -6.90
N LEU A 199 2.44 12.59 -6.29
CA LEU A 199 3.33 11.45 -6.61
C LEU A 199 2.44 10.27 -6.98
N VAL A 200 2.33 9.96 -8.27
CA VAL A 200 1.41 8.94 -8.81
C VAL A 200 2.10 8.10 -9.89
N HIS A 201 1.43 7.06 -10.38
CA HIS A 201 2.01 6.09 -11.32
C HIS A 201 1.02 5.61 -12.40
N SER A 202 0.25 6.53 -12.97
CA SER A 202 -0.71 6.22 -14.04
C SER A 202 -0.56 7.21 -15.19
N LYS A 203 0.31 6.86 -16.14
CA LYS A 203 0.64 7.72 -17.29
C LYS A 203 -0.57 8.32 -18.01
N SER A 204 -1.60 7.53 -18.31
CA SER A 204 -2.80 8.03 -19.01
C SER A 204 -3.52 9.11 -18.21
N GLN A 205 -3.84 8.84 -16.94
CA GLN A 205 -4.49 9.79 -16.05
C GLN A 205 -3.62 11.02 -15.74
N GLU A 206 -2.29 10.85 -15.67
CA GLU A 206 -1.34 11.97 -15.55
C GLU A 206 -1.37 12.87 -16.78
N GLU A 207 -1.36 12.28 -17.99
CA GLU A 207 -1.46 13.02 -19.25
C GLU A 207 -2.79 13.75 -19.37
N GLU A 208 -3.90 13.15 -18.93
CA GLU A 208 -5.20 13.81 -18.86
C GLU A 208 -5.21 14.99 -17.87
N PHE A 209 -4.62 14.81 -16.69
CA PHE A 209 -4.49 15.88 -15.68
C PHE A 209 -3.67 17.07 -16.21
N VAL A 210 -2.56 16.79 -16.90
CA VAL A 210 -1.73 17.81 -17.57
C VAL A 210 -2.50 18.49 -18.69
N ALA A 211 -3.14 17.72 -19.59
CA ALA A 211 -3.91 18.25 -20.72
C ALA A 211 -5.10 19.12 -20.27
N ALA A 212 -5.67 18.83 -19.10
CA ALA A 212 -6.72 19.63 -18.47
C ALA A 212 -6.20 20.92 -17.78
N GLY A 213 -4.89 21.15 -17.77
CA GLY A 213 -4.27 22.39 -17.26
C GLY A 213 -4.03 22.42 -15.75
N PHE A 214 -4.13 21.27 -15.07
CA PHE A 214 -3.94 21.18 -13.62
C PHE A 214 -2.48 21.01 -13.19
N SER A 215 -1.57 20.76 -14.13
CA SER A 215 -0.12 20.72 -13.89
C SER A 215 0.57 21.78 -14.73
N TYR A 216 1.76 22.21 -14.30
CA TYR A 216 2.59 23.14 -15.05
C TYR A 216 4.05 22.69 -15.05
N VAL A 217 4.83 23.21 -16.01
CA VAL A 217 6.27 22.93 -16.07
C VAL A 217 6.96 23.73 -14.97
N LEU A 218 7.52 23.01 -14.00
CA LEU A 218 8.24 23.63 -12.89
C LEU A 218 9.55 24.26 -13.39
N PRO A 219 9.93 25.46 -12.92
CA PRO A 219 11.16 26.12 -13.38
C PRO A 219 12.40 25.22 -13.21
N GLY A 220 13.16 25.05 -14.30
CA GLY A 220 14.33 24.17 -14.33
C GLY A 220 14.08 22.81 -15.00
N PHE A 221 12.83 22.47 -15.31
CA PHE A 221 12.45 21.25 -16.00
C PHE A 221 11.85 21.51 -17.39
N GLU A 222 11.76 20.46 -18.20
CA GLU A 222 11.24 20.53 -19.58
C GLU A 222 9.85 19.88 -19.74
N SER A 223 9.32 19.25 -18.69
CA SER A 223 8.03 18.57 -18.69
C SER A 223 7.28 18.76 -17.36
N GLU A 224 5.95 18.73 -17.43
CA GLU A 224 5.05 18.67 -16.28
C GLU A 224 5.10 17.32 -15.56
N ARG A 225 5.42 16.24 -16.29
CA ARG A 225 5.52 14.89 -15.74
C ARG A 225 6.98 14.57 -15.46
N LEU A 226 7.36 14.61 -14.19
CA LEU A 226 8.73 14.35 -13.75
C LEU A 226 8.84 12.90 -13.29
N THR A 227 8.92 11.98 -14.25
CA THR A 227 9.08 10.54 -13.98
C THR A 227 10.53 10.23 -13.68
N TYR A 228 10.86 9.82 -12.44
CA TYR A 228 12.25 9.67 -12.01
C TYR A 228 12.60 8.29 -11.46
N MET A 229 11.61 7.58 -10.93
CA MET A 229 11.81 6.25 -10.37
C MET A 229 10.74 5.28 -10.86
N TYR A 230 11.04 4.00 -10.75
CA TYR A 230 10.10 2.92 -10.98
C TYR A 230 10.28 1.82 -9.95
N ASN A 231 9.25 1.00 -9.80
CA ASN A 231 9.38 -0.31 -9.20
C ASN A 231 8.78 -1.36 -10.15
N TYR A 232 8.72 -2.60 -9.69
CA TYR A 232 8.14 -3.69 -10.45
C TYR A 232 6.87 -4.19 -9.79
N PHE A 233 5.86 -4.43 -10.62
CA PHE A 233 4.81 -5.37 -10.28
C PHE A 233 5.40 -6.78 -10.28
N VAL A 234 4.83 -7.63 -9.44
CA VAL A 234 5.12 -9.06 -9.33
C VAL A 234 3.81 -9.83 -9.45
N LEU A 235 3.85 -10.92 -10.20
CA LEU A 235 2.76 -11.89 -10.20
C LEU A 235 3.07 -12.92 -9.12
N CYS A 236 2.21 -12.95 -8.12
CA CYS A 236 2.30 -13.84 -6.98
C CYS A 236 1.27 -14.96 -7.10
N GLY A 237 1.52 -16.06 -6.43
CA GLY A 237 0.61 -17.20 -6.37
C GLY A 237 1.13 -18.30 -5.44
N PRO A 238 0.39 -19.41 -5.30
CA PRO A 238 0.78 -20.51 -4.44
C PRO A 238 2.12 -21.10 -4.86
N SER A 239 2.94 -21.56 -3.92
CA SER A 239 4.31 -22.03 -4.21
C SER A 239 4.36 -23.22 -5.18
N ALA A 240 3.29 -24.02 -5.17
CA ALA A 240 3.06 -25.16 -6.07
C ALA A 240 2.84 -24.76 -7.54
N ASP A 241 2.47 -23.51 -7.82
CA ASP A 241 2.31 -22.94 -9.16
C ASP A 241 1.57 -23.85 -10.17
N PRO A 242 0.31 -24.24 -9.90
CA PRO A 242 -0.42 -25.15 -10.79
C PRO A 242 -0.65 -24.60 -12.21
N ALA A 243 -0.56 -23.28 -12.41
CA ALA A 243 -0.70 -22.63 -13.71
C ALA A 243 0.61 -22.58 -14.50
N GLY A 244 1.75 -22.92 -13.88
CA GLY A 244 3.07 -22.88 -14.52
C GLY A 244 3.53 -21.47 -14.84
N VAL A 245 3.15 -20.49 -14.01
CA VAL A 245 3.48 -19.06 -14.18
C VAL A 245 4.98 -18.83 -14.20
N LYS A 246 5.76 -19.53 -13.37
CA LYS A 246 7.23 -19.39 -13.29
C LYS A 246 7.94 -19.65 -14.62
N ASP A 247 7.37 -20.54 -15.43
CA ASP A 247 7.97 -20.99 -16.70
C ASP A 247 7.37 -20.28 -17.92
N ALA A 248 6.48 -19.29 -17.70
CA ALA A 248 5.89 -18.50 -18.78
C ALA A 248 6.97 -17.70 -19.54
N THR A 249 6.72 -17.42 -20.82
CA THR A 249 7.67 -16.65 -21.67
C THR A 249 7.53 -15.14 -21.48
N SER A 250 6.33 -14.69 -21.10
CA SER A 250 6.01 -13.30 -20.77
C SER A 250 4.96 -13.26 -19.67
N VAL A 251 4.79 -12.11 -19.02
CA VAL A 251 3.72 -11.95 -18.02
C VAL A 251 2.32 -12.14 -18.64
N LYS A 252 2.13 -11.74 -19.90
CA LYS A 252 0.85 -11.95 -20.62
C LYS A 252 0.59 -13.42 -20.88
N ASP A 253 1.63 -14.21 -21.17
CA ASP A 253 1.49 -15.67 -21.29
C ASP A 253 1.12 -16.30 -19.94
N ALA A 254 1.66 -15.79 -18.82
CA ALA A 254 1.29 -16.24 -17.48
C ALA A 254 -0.19 -15.93 -17.16
N PHE A 255 -0.66 -14.73 -17.48
CA PHE A 255 -2.08 -14.36 -17.32
C PHE A 255 -2.98 -15.22 -18.22
N ALA A 256 -2.56 -15.47 -19.47
CA ALA A 256 -3.29 -16.39 -20.36
C ALA A 256 -3.38 -17.81 -19.80
N ALA A 257 -2.29 -18.33 -19.21
CA ALA A 257 -2.27 -19.65 -18.57
C ALA A 257 -3.19 -19.73 -17.34
N ILE A 258 -3.22 -18.67 -16.51
CA ILE A 258 -4.16 -18.56 -15.37
C ILE A 258 -5.60 -18.62 -15.87
N ALA A 259 -5.94 -17.85 -16.91
CA ALA A 259 -7.29 -17.80 -17.47
C ALA A 259 -7.71 -19.10 -18.16
N GLU A 260 -6.82 -19.72 -18.96
CA GLU A 260 -7.12 -20.98 -19.66
C GLU A 260 -7.39 -22.14 -18.69
N GLY A 261 -6.66 -22.17 -17.57
CA GLY A 261 -6.84 -23.16 -16.51
C GLY A 261 -7.90 -22.80 -15.47
N GLU A 262 -8.53 -21.63 -15.57
CA GLU A 262 -9.49 -21.09 -14.59
C GLU A 262 -8.93 -21.16 -13.15
N TYR A 263 -7.66 -20.80 -12.99
CA TYR A 263 -7.02 -20.83 -11.68
C TYR A 263 -7.46 -19.62 -10.84
N PRO A 264 -7.69 -19.79 -9.52
CA PRO A 264 -8.17 -18.71 -8.66
C PRO A 264 -7.27 -17.47 -8.73
N PHE A 265 -7.85 -16.32 -9.00
CA PHE A 265 -7.18 -15.02 -9.09
C PHE A 265 -7.91 -14.00 -8.23
N VAL A 266 -7.17 -13.25 -7.42
CA VAL A 266 -7.71 -12.14 -6.63
C VAL A 266 -7.33 -10.82 -7.31
N SER A 267 -8.35 -10.13 -7.81
CA SER A 267 -8.23 -8.75 -8.27
C SER A 267 -8.47 -7.78 -7.13
N ARG A 268 -7.75 -6.66 -7.19
CA ARG A 268 -8.01 -5.48 -6.36
C ARG A 268 -9.41 -4.93 -6.58
N GLY A 269 -9.86 -4.84 -7.83
CA GLY A 269 -11.19 -4.34 -8.20
C GLY A 269 -11.52 -2.91 -7.70
N ASP A 270 -10.52 -2.09 -7.39
CA ASP A 270 -10.71 -0.82 -6.68
C ASP A 270 -10.36 0.42 -7.52
N LYS A 271 -10.16 0.22 -8.83
CA LYS A 271 -9.74 1.24 -9.81
C LYS A 271 -8.41 1.93 -9.44
N SER A 272 -7.55 1.25 -8.67
CA SER A 272 -6.17 1.69 -8.44
C SER A 272 -5.27 1.45 -9.66
N GLY A 273 -4.07 2.05 -9.66
CA GLY A 273 -3.07 1.78 -10.70
C GLY A 273 -2.73 0.29 -10.84
N THR A 274 -2.67 -0.47 -9.74
CA THR A 274 -2.46 -1.93 -9.80
C THR A 274 -3.62 -2.66 -10.48
N HIS A 275 -4.87 -2.27 -10.21
CA HIS A 275 -6.04 -2.83 -10.90
C HIS A 275 -6.03 -2.51 -12.39
N THR A 276 -5.78 -1.25 -12.76
CA THR A 276 -5.65 -0.86 -14.18
C THR A 276 -4.53 -1.62 -14.87
N LYS A 277 -3.42 -1.85 -14.17
CA LYS A 277 -2.30 -2.64 -14.69
C LYS A 277 -2.69 -4.10 -14.91
N GLU A 278 -3.29 -4.73 -13.91
CA GLU A 278 -3.81 -6.09 -13.98
C GLU A 278 -4.78 -6.27 -15.15
N VAL A 279 -5.75 -5.38 -15.30
CA VAL A 279 -6.69 -5.38 -16.43
C VAL A 279 -5.96 -5.36 -17.79
N SER A 280 -4.86 -4.60 -17.90
CA SER A 280 -4.07 -4.52 -19.15
C SER A 280 -3.27 -5.79 -19.48
N LEU A 281 -3.13 -6.72 -18.53
CA LEU A 281 -2.39 -7.97 -18.70
C LEU A 281 -3.28 -9.15 -19.11
N TRP A 282 -4.60 -9.05 -18.92
CA TRP A 282 -5.53 -10.08 -19.35
C TRP A 282 -5.64 -10.16 -20.89
N PRO A 283 -5.89 -11.37 -21.43
CA PRO A 283 -6.23 -11.52 -22.85
C PRO A 283 -7.44 -10.68 -23.25
N GLU A 284 -7.32 -9.93 -24.36
CA GLU A 284 -8.35 -8.99 -24.83
C GLU A 284 -9.70 -9.68 -25.09
N GLU A 285 -9.67 -10.94 -25.54
CA GLU A 285 -10.85 -11.76 -25.81
C GLU A 285 -11.72 -12.05 -24.58
N LEU A 286 -11.17 -11.90 -23.36
CA LEU A 286 -11.95 -12.00 -22.13
C LEU A 286 -12.80 -10.75 -21.88
N GLY A 287 -12.48 -9.62 -22.51
CA GLY A 287 -13.21 -8.37 -22.31
C GLY A 287 -13.25 -7.89 -20.86
N ILE A 288 -12.27 -8.28 -20.04
CA ILE A 288 -12.11 -7.80 -18.66
C ILE A 288 -11.76 -6.32 -18.70
N THR A 289 -12.50 -5.50 -17.97
CA THR A 289 -12.27 -4.06 -17.82
C THR A 289 -12.18 -3.70 -16.34
N ASP A 290 -12.03 -2.41 -16.04
CA ASP A 290 -12.05 -1.89 -14.67
C ASP A 290 -13.46 -1.76 -14.06
N GLU A 291 -14.49 -2.25 -14.76
CA GLU A 291 -15.88 -2.28 -14.31
C GLU A 291 -16.23 -3.69 -13.84
N ALA A 292 -16.90 -3.78 -12.68
CA ALA A 292 -17.21 -5.05 -12.04
C ALA A 292 -18.13 -5.95 -12.90
N GLU A 293 -18.98 -5.35 -13.73
CA GLU A 293 -19.87 -6.06 -14.65
C GLU A 293 -19.11 -6.85 -15.73
N SER A 294 -17.87 -6.44 -16.06
CA SER A 294 -17.05 -7.12 -17.08
C SER A 294 -16.61 -8.52 -16.66
N VAL A 295 -16.62 -8.81 -15.35
CA VAL A 295 -16.11 -10.07 -14.79
C VAL A 295 -17.20 -10.99 -14.23
N GLU A 296 -18.48 -10.67 -14.41
CA GLU A 296 -19.60 -11.50 -13.92
C GLU A 296 -19.53 -12.95 -14.43
N ALA A 297 -19.02 -13.15 -15.65
CA ALA A 297 -18.86 -14.45 -16.28
C ALA A 297 -17.68 -15.27 -15.74
N TYR A 298 -16.77 -14.66 -14.97
CA TYR A 298 -15.52 -15.27 -14.49
C TYR A 298 -15.51 -15.53 -12.99
N THR A 299 -16.63 -15.34 -12.29
CA THR A 299 -16.73 -15.39 -10.83
C THR A 299 -16.35 -16.73 -10.18
N ASP A 300 -16.26 -17.82 -10.97
CA ASP A 300 -15.80 -19.12 -10.48
C ASP A 300 -14.30 -19.16 -10.16
N TRP A 301 -13.49 -18.31 -10.81
CA TRP A 301 -12.04 -18.26 -10.63
C TRP A 301 -11.49 -16.85 -10.45
N TYR A 302 -12.23 -15.81 -10.79
CA TYR A 302 -11.80 -14.41 -10.69
C TYR A 302 -12.58 -13.68 -9.57
N THR A 303 -11.86 -13.26 -8.53
CA THR A 303 -12.44 -12.55 -7.38
C THR A 303 -12.21 -11.04 -7.50
N TYR A 304 -13.27 -10.30 -7.76
CA TYR A 304 -13.25 -8.83 -7.78
C TYR A 304 -13.45 -8.27 -6.36
N SER A 305 -12.36 -7.89 -5.68
CA SER A 305 -12.41 -7.62 -4.22
C SER A 305 -12.92 -6.24 -3.83
N ASN A 306 -12.73 -5.24 -4.70
CA ASN A 306 -12.94 -3.81 -4.39
C ASN A 306 -12.26 -3.39 -3.07
N ALA A 307 -10.99 -3.79 -2.91
CA ALA A 307 -10.23 -3.63 -1.67
C ALA A 307 -8.77 -3.21 -1.91
N GLY A 308 -8.13 -2.70 -0.85
CA GLY A 308 -6.71 -2.37 -0.85
C GLY A 308 -5.82 -3.61 -0.94
N MET A 309 -4.52 -3.41 -1.23
CA MET A 309 -3.59 -4.50 -1.52
C MET A 309 -3.40 -5.47 -0.34
N GLY A 310 -3.30 -4.96 0.89
CA GLY A 310 -3.11 -5.83 2.07
C GLY A 310 -4.25 -6.84 2.26
N VAL A 311 -5.50 -6.40 2.08
CA VAL A 311 -6.68 -7.28 2.14
C VAL A 311 -6.64 -8.32 1.01
N CYS A 312 -6.28 -7.90 -0.20
CA CYS A 312 -6.21 -8.79 -1.36
C CYS A 312 -5.09 -9.83 -1.23
N LEU A 313 -3.93 -9.46 -0.69
CA LEU A 313 -2.83 -10.38 -0.41
C LEU A 313 -3.20 -11.42 0.65
N THR A 314 -3.86 -10.99 1.73
CA THR A 314 -4.37 -11.89 2.76
C THR A 314 -5.37 -12.87 2.17
N MET A 315 -6.30 -12.38 1.35
CA MET A 315 -7.27 -13.22 0.66
C MET A 315 -6.58 -14.22 -0.28
N ALA A 316 -5.61 -13.78 -1.08
CA ALA A 316 -4.89 -14.64 -2.02
C ALA A 316 -4.12 -15.77 -1.32
N GLU A 317 -3.51 -15.49 -0.17
CA GLU A 317 -2.89 -16.52 0.68
C GLU A 317 -3.93 -17.52 1.21
N GLU A 318 -5.05 -17.03 1.77
CA GLU A 318 -6.10 -17.88 2.34
C GLU A 318 -6.77 -18.79 1.30
N THR A 319 -6.89 -18.33 0.05
CA THR A 319 -7.56 -19.05 -1.03
C THR A 319 -6.61 -19.78 -1.98
N GLY A 320 -5.29 -19.64 -1.80
CA GLY A 320 -4.29 -20.18 -2.72
C GLY A 320 -4.42 -19.60 -4.14
N SER A 321 -4.74 -18.30 -4.22
CA SER A 321 -4.98 -17.60 -5.48
C SER A 321 -3.73 -16.88 -6.00
N TYR A 322 -3.71 -16.66 -7.31
CA TYR A 322 -2.82 -15.73 -7.96
C TYR A 322 -3.24 -14.29 -7.71
N ILE A 323 -2.29 -13.36 -7.71
CA ILE A 323 -2.53 -11.93 -7.53
C ILE A 323 -1.39 -11.11 -8.13
N LEU A 324 -1.71 -9.98 -8.75
CA LEU A 324 -0.72 -8.97 -9.13
C LEU A 324 -0.49 -8.00 -7.97
N SER A 325 0.77 -7.81 -7.56
CA SER A 325 1.13 -6.88 -6.47
C SER A 325 2.32 -6.00 -6.82
N ASP A 326 2.46 -4.87 -6.13
CA ASP A 326 3.73 -4.13 -6.12
C ASP A 326 4.74 -4.91 -5.27
N LYS A 327 5.99 -5.05 -5.75
CA LYS A 327 7.02 -5.87 -5.07
C LYS A 327 7.24 -5.46 -3.61
N ALA A 328 7.33 -4.15 -3.36
CA ALA A 328 7.50 -3.60 -2.01
C ALA A 328 6.38 -4.07 -1.06
N THR A 329 5.12 -3.93 -1.48
CA THR A 329 3.95 -4.32 -0.68
C THR A 329 3.93 -5.81 -0.40
N PHE A 330 4.30 -6.62 -1.40
CA PHE A 330 4.39 -8.07 -1.24
C PHE A 330 5.48 -8.50 -0.24
N LEU A 331 6.64 -7.84 -0.26
CA LEU A 331 7.73 -8.12 0.67
C LEU A 331 7.39 -7.70 2.09
N THR A 332 6.70 -6.57 2.27
CA THR A 332 6.14 -6.17 3.57
C THR A 332 5.16 -7.22 4.09
N PHE A 333 4.26 -7.73 3.24
CA PHE A 333 3.33 -8.80 3.58
C PHE A 333 4.05 -10.08 4.03
N GLN A 334 5.09 -10.50 3.31
CA GLN A 334 5.92 -11.64 3.71
C GLN A 334 6.66 -11.38 5.04
N ALA A 335 7.26 -10.21 5.20
CA ALA A 335 7.97 -9.83 6.43
C ALA A 335 7.04 -9.84 7.66
N ASN A 336 5.78 -9.46 7.46
CA ASN A 336 4.74 -9.49 8.49
C ASN A 336 4.04 -10.86 8.60
N ARG A 337 4.60 -11.92 8.00
CA ARG A 337 4.08 -13.30 8.08
C ARG A 337 2.64 -13.44 7.60
N GLY A 338 2.28 -12.73 6.53
CA GLY A 338 0.99 -12.85 5.87
C GLY A 338 -0.09 -11.94 6.45
N VAL A 339 0.30 -10.93 7.24
CA VAL A 339 -0.62 -9.97 7.86
C VAL A 339 -0.28 -8.55 7.40
N MET A 340 -1.30 -7.80 7.01
CA MET A 340 -1.19 -6.38 6.68
C MET A 340 -2.24 -5.64 7.53
N GLU A 341 -1.82 -4.63 8.28
CA GLU A 341 -2.72 -3.77 9.08
C GLU A 341 -3.46 -2.73 8.23
#